data_AF-J3N5P8-F1
#
_entry.id   AF-J3N5P8-F1
#
_cell.length_a   1.000
_cell.length_b   1.000
_cell.length_c   1.000
_cell.angle_alpha   90.00
_cell.angle_beta   90.00
_cell.angle_gamma   90.00
#
_symmetry.space_group_name_H-M   'P 1'
#
loop_
_entity.id
_entity.type
_entity.pdbx_description
1 polymer ?
#
loop_
_entity_poly.entity_id
_entity_poly.type
_entity_poly.pdbx_seq_one_letter_code
_entity_poly.pdbx_strand_id
1 'polypeptide(L)'
;MERPAGGGSGGDDKTVPLLANKQDEEEEGGGSSLGRRVAEENKKLWVVAAPSICARFSTFGVTVISQAFVGHISPTDLAAYALVSTLLMRFSTGILLGMASALETLCGQSYGAKQYHMLGIYLQRSWIVLFGCAVVLLPIYLFTTPLLIALGQDPEISAVAGIISRWYIPIMFSYV
;
A
#
# COMPACT_ATOMS: atom_id res chain seq x y z
N MET A 1 -74.29 -29.23 -32.74
CA MET A 1 -73.51 -28.09 -33.23
C MET A 1 -72.09 -28.59 -33.50
N GLU A 2 -71.91 -29.29 -34.61
CA GLU A 2 -71.48 -28.75 -35.92
C GLU A 2 -69.94 -28.63 -36.00
N ARG A 3 -69.35 -29.49 -36.85
CA ARG A 3 -67.99 -29.37 -37.47
C ARG A 3 -68.00 -28.19 -38.48
N PRO A 4 -66.93 -27.74 -39.19
CA PRO A 4 -65.66 -28.43 -39.55
C PRO A 4 -64.41 -27.52 -39.83
N ALA A 5 -63.35 -28.12 -40.41
CA ALA A 5 -62.35 -27.56 -41.36
C ALA A 5 -61.39 -26.47 -40.84
N GLY A 6 -60.10 -26.42 -41.17
CA GLY A 6 -59.31 -27.03 -42.25
C GLY A 6 -58.14 -26.06 -42.54
N GLY A 7 -57.04 -26.55 -43.10
CA GLY A 7 -56.01 -25.69 -43.69
C GLY A 7 -54.60 -26.08 -43.29
N GLY A 8 -53.99 -26.95 -44.09
CA GLY A 8 -52.55 -27.20 -44.04
C GLY A 8 -51.75 -26.07 -44.68
N SER A 9 -50.45 -26.06 -44.41
CA SER A 9 -49.43 -25.77 -45.42
C SER A 9 -48.09 -26.19 -44.85
N GLY A 10 -47.30 -26.89 -45.66
CA GLY A 10 -46.02 -27.45 -45.28
C GLY A 10 -44.95 -26.39 -45.00
N GLY A 11 -43.87 -26.88 -44.41
CA GLY A 11 -42.65 -26.14 -44.19
C GLY A 11 -41.70 -27.00 -43.38
N ASP A 12 -40.73 -27.60 -44.05
CA ASP A 12 -39.55 -28.23 -43.49
C ASP A 12 -39.10 -27.59 -42.16
N ASP A 13 -39.29 -28.28 -41.04
CA ASP A 13 -38.47 -28.04 -39.86
C ASP A 13 -37.53 -29.23 -39.73
N LYS A 14 -36.48 -29.16 -40.56
CA LYS A 14 -35.31 -30.01 -40.42
C LYS A 14 -34.87 -29.90 -38.96
N THR A 15 -34.72 -31.02 -38.30
CA THR A 15 -33.88 -31.16 -37.10
C THR A 15 -32.47 -30.70 -37.46
N VAL A 16 -32.24 -29.40 -37.43
CA VAL A 16 -30.91 -28.81 -37.53
C VAL A 16 -30.43 -28.63 -36.10
N PRO A 17 -29.33 -29.29 -35.69
CA PRO A 17 -28.77 -29.03 -34.38
C PRO A 17 -28.32 -27.56 -34.34
N LEU A 18 -29.04 -26.75 -33.55
CA LEU A 18 -28.75 -25.32 -33.30
C LEU A 18 -27.46 -25.10 -32.47
N LEU A 19 -26.61 -26.12 -32.38
CA LEU A 19 -25.35 -26.16 -31.63
C LEU A 19 -24.21 -26.73 -32.48
N ALA A 20 -24.25 -26.58 -33.80
CA ALA A 20 -23.21 -27.12 -34.69
C ALA A 20 -22.41 -26.03 -35.43
N ASN A 21 -22.49 -24.75 -35.06
CA ASN A 21 -21.67 -23.74 -35.72
C ASN A 21 -21.37 -22.49 -34.88
N LYS A 22 -21.22 -22.64 -33.56
CA LYS A 22 -20.73 -21.53 -32.70
C LYS A 22 -19.77 -21.97 -31.60
N GLN A 23 -19.36 -23.24 -31.61
CA GLN A 23 -18.37 -23.77 -30.67
C GLN A 23 -17.00 -24.02 -31.31
N ASP A 24 -16.87 -23.85 -32.63
CA ASP A 24 -15.60 -24.08 -33.34
C ASP A 24 -14.76 -22.81 -33.57
N GLU A 25 -15.14 -21.66 -33.01
CA GLU A 25 -14.32 -20.41 -33.09
C GLU A 25 -13.90 -19.83 -31.72
N GLU A 26 -14.28 -20.44 -30.58
CA GLU A 26 -13.96 -19.86 -29.26
C GLU A 26 -12.80 -20.52 -28.50
N GLU A 27 -12.22 -21.65 -28.97
CA GLU A 27 -11.18 -22.36 -28.19
C GLU A 27 -9.72 -22.10 -28.59
N GLU A 28 -9.39 -21.46 -29.72
CA GLU A 28 -7.98 -21.15 -30.05
C GLU A 28 -7.51 -19.74 -29.63
N GLY A 29 -8.41 -18.86 -29.16
CA GLY A 29 -8.10 -17.45 -28.87
C GLY A 29 -7.77 -17.11 -27.41
N GLY A 30 -7.96 -18.04 -26.46
CA GLY A 30 -7.91 -17.74 -25.02
C GLY A 30 -6.55 -17.23 -24.52
N GLY A 31 -5.45 -17.78 -25.04
CA GLY A 31 -4.09 -17.44 -24.61
C GLY A 31 -3.57 -16.10 -25.13
N SER A 32 -3.85 -15.77 -26.40
CA SER A 32 -3.41 -14.52 -27.04
C SER A 32 -4.21 -13.30 -26.55
N SER A 33 -5.50 -13.48 -26.26
CA SER A 33 -6.37 -12.44 -25.69
C SER A 33 -5.99 -12.08 -24.25
N LEU A 34 -5.68 -13.08 -23.41
CA LEU A 34 -5.28 -12.83 -22.02
C LEU A 34 -3.92 -12.13 -21.94
N GLY A 35 -2.93 -12.59 -22.72
CA GLY A 35 -1.60 -11.98 -22.76
C GLY A 35 -1.63 -10.53 -23.21
N ARG A 36 -2.44 -10.20 -24.22
CA ARG A 36 -2.62 -8.82 -24.69
C ARG A 36 -3.26 -7.92 -23.63
N ARG A 37 -4.27 -8.42 -22.91
CA ARG A 37 -4.91 -7.71 -21.80
C ARG A 37 -3.94 -7.47 -20.63
N VAL A 38 -3.14 -8.48 -20.28
CA VAL A 38 -2.09 -8.34 -19.25
C VAL A 38 -1.05 -7.31 -19.66
N ALA A 39 -0.62 -7.30 -20.93
CA ALA A 39 0.33 -6.32 -21.43
C ALA A 39 -0.21 -4.88 -21.39
N GLU A 40 -1.50 -4.70 -21.74
CA GLU A 40 -2.16 -3.39 -21.66
C GLU A 40 -2.30 -2.89 -20.21
N GLU A 41 -2.72 -3.76 -19.28
CA GLU A 41 -2.80 -3.41 -17.86
C GLU A 41 -1.41 -3.16 -17.24
N ASN A 42 -0.40 -3.97 -17.60
CA ASN A 42 0.97 -3.76 -17.17
C ASN A 42 1.52 -2.41 -17.66
N LYS A 43 1.21 -2.01 -18.89
CA LYS A 43 1.60 -0.69 -19.41
C LYS A 43 0.99 0.46 -18.60
N LYS A 44 -0.26 0.32 -18.14
CA LYS A 44 -0.91 1.31 -17.27
C LYS A 44 -0.25 1.36 -15.89
N LEU A 45 0.05 0.21 -15.30
CA LEU A 45 0.74 0.12 -14.01
C LEU A 45 2.11 0.79 -14.05
N TRP A 46 2.85 0.62 -15.14
CA TRP A 46 4.18 1.23 -15.32
C TRP A 46 4.17 2.76 -15.28
N VAL A 47 3.08 3.41 -15.68
CA VAL A 47 2.95 4.89 -15.61
C VAL A 47 2.99 5.39 -14.16
N VAL A 48 2.52 4.59 -13.20
CA VAL A 48 2.52 4.93 -11.77
C VAL A 48 3.72 4.32 -11.05
N ALA A 49 4.09 3.09 -11.41
CA ALA A 49 5.17 2.35 -10.78
C ALA A 49 6.54 2.96 -11.08
N ALA A 50 6.82 3.36 -12.33
CA ALA A 50 8.11 3.96 -12.71
C ALA A 50 8.45 5.21 -11.86
N PRO A 51 7.59 6.25 -11.79
CA PRO A 51 7.90 7.41 -10.96
C PRO A 51 7.99 7.07 -9.48
N SER A 52 7.18 6.12 -8.99
CA SER A 52 7.23 5.67 -7.60
C SER A 52 8.56 4.97 -7.27
N ILE A 53 9.07 4.12 -8.15
CA ILE A 53 10.37 3.45 -8.00
C ILE A 53 11.50 4.47 -8.01
N CYS A 54 11.48 5.42 -8.96
CA CYS A 54 12.46 6.50 -9.02
C CYS A 54 12.46 7.35 -7.75
N ALA A 55 11.28 7.71 -7.23
CA ALA A 55 11.14 8.46 -5.99
C ALA A 55 11.72 7.67 -4.81
N ARG A 56 11.35 6.39 -4.66
CA ARG A 56 11.88 5.50 -3.61
C ARG A 56 13.40 5.39 -3.67
N PHE A 57 13.95 5.22 -4.87
CA PHE A 57 15.40 5.14 -5.07
C PHE A 57 16.09 6.44 -4.67
N SER A 58 15.55 7.59 -5.09
CA SER A 58 16.07 8.91 -4.74
C SER A 58 16.07 9.15 -3.23
N THR A 59 14.93 8.91 -2.56
CA THR A 59 14.79 9.06 -1.10
C THR A 59 15.74 8.14 -0.34
N PHE A 60 15.91 6.89 -0.79
CA PHE A 60 16.86 5.97 -0.20
C PHE A 60 18.31 6.45 -0.39
N GLY A 61 18.65 6.95 -1.58
CA GLY A 61 19.98 7.53 -1.87
C GLY A 61 20.34 8.69 -0.94
N VAL A 62 19.40 9.61 -0.69
CA VAL A 62 19.60 10.71 0.28
C VAL A 62 19.94 10.18 1.67
N THR A 63 19.26 9.11 2.10
CA THR A 63 19.52 8.48 3.39
C THR A 63 20.93 7.88 3.47
N VAL A 64 21.35 7.15 2.43
CA VAL A 64 22.69 6.55 2.36
C VAL A 64 23.79 7.61 2.38
N ILE A 65 23.64 8.69 1.61
CA ILE A 65 24.61 9.78 1.57
C ILE A 65 24.70 10.46 2.94
N SER A 66 23.56 10.76 3.57
CA SER A 66 23.53 11.33 4.92
C SER A 66 24.25 10.44 5.94
N GLN A 67 24.05 9.12 5.87
CA GLN A 67 24.77 8.16 6.71
C GLN A 67 26.27 8.15 6.48
N ALA A 68 26.72 8.21 5.23
CA ALA A 68 28.13 8.29 4.92
C ALA A 68 28.77 9.54 5.54
N PHE A 69 28.13 10.71 5.43
CA PHE A 69 28.63 11.95 6.05
C PHE A 69 28.67 11.88 7.57
N VAL A 70 27.61 11.38 8.22
CA VAL A 70 27.60 11.22 9.69
C VAL A 70 28.71 10.27 10.14
N GLY A 71 28.96 9.19 9.39
CA GLY A 71 30.05 8.25 9.64
C GLY A 71 31.45 8.85 9.57
N HIS A 72 31.64 9.89 8.75
CA HIS A 72 32.91 10.62 8.69
C HIS A 72 33.12 11.60 9.84
N ILE A 73 32.04 12.05 10.52
CA ILE A 73 32.12 13.01 11.64
C ILE A 73 32.53 12.27 12.92
N SER A 74 31.84 11.18 13.26
CA SER A 74 32.16 10.38 14.45
C SER A 74 31.51 8.99 14.38
N PRO A 75 32.22 7.92 14.81
CA PRO A 75 31.62 6.59 14.92
C PRO A 75 30.50 6.54 15.96
N THR A 76 30.58 7.35 17.03
CA THR A 76 29.54 7.45 18.07
C THR A 76 28.24 8.03 17.50
N ASP A 77 28.33 9.07 16.67
CA ASP A 77 27.19 9.72 16.05
C ASP A 77 26.50 8.80 15.02
N LEU A 78 27.30 8.05 14.26
CA LEU A 78 26.79 7.04 13.33
C LEU A 78 26.06 5.92 14.07
N ALA A 79 26.65 5.39 15.14
CA ALA A 79 26.02 4.35 15.95
C ALA A 79 24.70 4.84 16.57
N ALA A 80 24.70 6.06 17.13
CA ALA A 80 23.50 6.68 17.67
C ALA A 80 22.41 6.86 16.60
N TYR A 81 22.77 7.38 15.42
CA TYR A 81 21.82 7.51 14.30
C TYR A 81 21.27 6.16 13.88
N ALA A 82 22.14 5.14 13.71
CA ALA A 82 21.75 3.82 13.29
C ALA A 82 20.76 3.20 14.28
N LEU A 83 20.98 3.35 15.59
CA LEU A 83 20.07 2.89 16.63
C LEU A 83 18.72 3.62 16.57
N VAL A 84 18.70 4.95 16.48
CA VAL A 84 17.44 5.71 16.40
C VAL A 84 16.65 5.36 15.13
N SER A 85 17.32 5.31 13.99
CA SER A 85 16.68 5.02 12.70
C SER A 85 16.20 3.58 12.60
N THR A 86 16.93 2.60 13.13
CA THR A 86 16.53 1.18 13.02
C THR A 86 15.58 0.74 14.12
N LEU A 87 15.70 1.26 15.34
CA LEU A 87 14.83 0.91 16.45
C LEU A 87 13.61 1.81 16.50
N LEU A 88 13.79 3.11 16.77
CA LEU A 88 12.68 4.00 17.07
C LEU A 88 11.87 4.33 15.82
N MET A 89 12.54 4.72 14.73
CA MET A 89 11.86 5.11 13.49
C MET A 89 11.18 3.92 12.82
N ARG A 90 11.83 2.76 12.70
CA ARG A 90 11.16 1.59 12.10
C ARG A 90 10.03 1.06 12.97
N PHE A 91 10.17 1.08 14.29
CA PHE A 91 9.12 0.66 15.20
C PHE A 91 7.87 1.55 15.08
N SER A 92 8.04 2.87 15.20
CA SER A 92 6.92 3.81 15.12
C SER A 92 6.29 3.83 13.72
N THR A 93 7.09 4.03 12.66
CA THR A 93 6.58 4.06 11.28
C THR A 93 5.97 2.72 10.89
N GLY A 94 6.47 1.60 11.40
CA GLY A 94 5.87 0.27 11.19
C GLY A 94 4.46 0.18 11.76
N ILE A 95 4.24 0.66 12.98
CA ILE A 95 2.91 0.71 13.62
C ILE A 95 1.97 1.64 12.85
N LEU A 96 2.42 2.88 12.55
CA LEU A 96 1.61 3.84 11.80
C LEU A 96 1.22 3.32 10.41
N LEU A 97 2.20 2.79 9.66
CA LEU A 97 1.97 2.24 8.33
C LEU A 97 1.02 1.05 8.37
N GLY A 98 1.16 0.15 9.37
CA GLY A 98 0.26 -0.98 9.53
C GLY A 98 -1.19 -0.58 9.75
N MET A 99 -1.43 0.44 10.58
CA MET A 99 -2.79 0.99 10.74
C MET A 99 -3.27 1.67 9.45
N ALA A 100 -2.43 2.45 8.78
CA ALA A 100 -2.79 3.11 7.52
C ALA A 100 -3.19 2.08 6.43
N SER A 101 -2.50 0.93 6.34
CA SER A 101 -2.86 -0.15 5.41
C SER A 101 -4.23 -0.78 5.72
N ALA A 102 -4.58 -0.93 7.00
CA ALA A 102 -5.92 -1.39 7.38
C ALA A 102 -7.00 -0.39 6.93
N LEU A 103 -6.71 0.90 7.05
CA LEU A 103 -7.60 1.98 6.63
C LEU A 103 -7.73 2.04 5.10
N GLU A 104 -6.66 1.81 4.36
CA GLU A 104 -6.68 1.70 2.90
C GLU A 104 -7.67 0.61 2.43
N THR A 105 -7.72 -0.51 3.15
CA THR A 105 -8.69 -1.59 2.87
C THR A 105 -10.13 -1.14 3.12
N LEU A 106 -10.42 -0.51 4.26
CA LEU A 106 -11.76 0.01 4.57
C LEU A 106 -12.21 1.09 3.56
N CYS A 107 -11.29 1.98 3.19
CA CYS A 107 -11.51 2.99 2.16
C CYS A 107 -11.78 2.34 0.80
N GLY A 108 -10.99 1.33 0.39
CA GLY A 108 -11.19 0.58 -0.84
C GLY A 108 -12.55 -0.11 -0.91
N GLN A 109 -13.02 -0.70 0.19
CA GLN A 109 -14.36 -1.29 0.27
C GLN A 109 -15.46 -0.24 0.13
N SER A 110 -15.36 0.88 0.84
CA SER A 110 -16.37 1.95 0.77
C SER A 110 -16.42 2.64 -0.61
N TYR A 111 -15.26 2.79 -1.26
CA TYR A 111 -15.15 3.32 -2.62
C TYR A 111 -15.78 2.34 -3.64
N GLY A 112 -15.51 1.04 -3.51
CA GLY A 112 -16.13 -0.01 -4.34
C GLY A 112 -17.65 -0.07 -4.20
N ALA A 113 -18.18 0.18 -3.00
CA ALA A 113 -19.62 0.28 -2.73
C ALA A 113 -20.26 1.61 -3.20
N LYS A 114 -19.51 2.50 -3.86
CA LYS A 114 -19.93 3.85 -4.30
C LYS A 114 -20.42 4.76 -3.17
N GLN A 115 -20.00 4.51 -1.93
CA GLN A 115 -20.39 5.31 -0.75
C GLN A 115 -19.38 6.42 -0.46
N TYR A 116 -19.24 7.37 -1.38
CA TYR A 116 -18.22 8.43 -1.28
C TYR A 116 -18.35 9.34 -0.04
N HIS A 117 -19.57 9.54 0.47
CA HIS A 117 -19.78 10.30 1.71
C HIS A 117 -19.16 9.57 2.91
N MET A 118 -19.33 8.25 3.01
CA MET A 118 -18.79 7.47 4.13
C MET A 118 -17.27 7.33 4.05
N LEU A 119 -16.72 7.31 2.82
CA LEU A 119 -15.27 7.35 2.59
C LEU A 119 -14.61 8.57 3.24
N GLY A 120 -15.19 9.76 3.08
CA GLY A 120 -14.67 10.98 3.70
C GLY A 120 -14.68 10.93 5.23
N ILE A 121 -15.76 10.39 5.83
CA ILE A 121 -15.86 10.21 7.28
C ILE A 121 -14.82 9.20 7.78
N TYR A 122 -14.63 8.10 7.06
CA TYR A 122 -13.61 7.11 7.40
C TYR A 122 -12.21 7.71 7.33
N LEU A 123 -11.90 8.53 6.33
CA LEU A 123 -10.61 9.21 6.23
C LEU A 123 -10.38 10.18 7.40
N GLN A 124 -11.38 10.97 7.78
CA GLN A 124 -11.26 11.89 8.92
C GLN A 124 -11.06 11.14 10.24
N ARG A 125 -11.83 10.07 10.48
CA ARG A 125 -11.68 9.22 11.67
C ARG A 125 -10.33 8.52 11.70
N SER A 126 -9.88 8.03 10.55
CA SER A 126 -8.55 7.43 10.35
C SER A 126 -7.45 8.38 10.80
N TRP A 127 -7.48 9.63 10.36
CA TRP A 127 -6.52 10.65 10.77
C TRP A 127 -6.51 10.90 12.27
N ILE A 128 -7.68 10.95 12.92
CA ILE A 128 -7.75 11.12 14.38
C ILE A 128 -7.10 9.93 15.09
N VAL A 129 -7.36 8.70 14.62
CA VAL A 129 -6.78 7.48 15.21
C VAL A 129 -5.26 7.43 14.99
N LEU A 130 -4.79 7.71 13.77
CA LEU A 130 -3.36 7.75 13.43
C LEU A 130 -2.63 8.83 14.25
N PHE A 131 -3.22 10.02 14.37
CA PHE A 131 -2.68 11.10 15.20
C PHE A 131 -2.64 10.71 16.68
N GLY A 132 -3.71 10.11 17.20
CA GLY A 132 -3.75 9.60 18.58
C GLY A 132 -2.65 8.57 18.85
N CYS A 133 -2.41 7.65 17.92
CA CYS A 133 -1.32 6.68 18.04
C CYS A 133 0.06 7.35 17.97
N ALA A 134 0.25 8.33 17.09
CA ALA A 134 1.49 9.11 17.03
C ALA A 134 1.79 9.81 18.37
N VAL A 135 0.77 10.38 19.03
CA VAL A 135 0.89 10.96 20.37
C VAL A 135 1.24 9.91 21.42
N VAL A 136 0.67 8.70 21.36
CA VAL A 136 1.00 7.59 22.27
C VAL A 136 2.45 7.11 22.09
N LEU A 137 3.01 7.22 20.89
CA LEU A 137 4.41 6.85 20.59
C LEU A 137 5.42 7.94 20.98
N LEU A 138 4.96 9.19 21.20
CA LEU A 138 5.81 10.33 21.52
C LEU A 138 6.71 10.14 22.76
N PRO A 139 6.27 9.53 23.88
CA PRO A 139 7.14 9.27 25.02
C PRO A 139 8.39 8.44 24.67
N ILE A 140 8.30 7.50 23.72
CA ILE A 140 9.45 6.68 23.29
C ILE A 140 10.57 7.57 22.71
N TYR A 141 10.20 8.65 22.02
CA TYR A 141 11.12 9.64 21.45
C TYR A 141 11.64 10.64 22.50
N LEU A 142 10.85 10.98 23.51
CA LEU A 142 11.32 11.88 24.57
C LEU A 142 12.26 11.18 25.56
N PHE A 143 12.00 9.91 25.84
CA PHE A 143 12.75 9.08 26.79
C PHE A 143 13.75 8.14 26.09
N THR A 144 14.22 8.49 24.89
CA THR A 144 15.14 7.66 24.13
C THR A 144 16.46 7.40 24.86
N THR A 145 17.06 8.41 25.48
CA THR A 145 18.31 8.26 26.25
C THR A 145 18.20 7.25 27.39
N PRO A 146 17.26 7.39 28.36
CA PRO A 146 17.14 6.41 29.43
C PRO A 146 16.69 5.03 28.92
N LEU A 147 15.92 4.97 27.82
CA LEU A 147 15.51 3.71 27.20
C LEU A 147 16.72 2.95 26.64
N LEU A 148 17.61 3.62 25.92
CA LEU A 148 18.83 3.02 25.37
C LEU A 148 19.80 2.58 26.47
N ILE A 149 19.95 3.38 27.53
CA ILE A 149 20.75 3.00 28.71
C ILE A 149 20.16 1.76 29.38
N ALA A 150 18.82 1.68 29.51
CA ALA A 150 18.15 0.50 30.05
C ALA A 150 18.31 -0.74 29.17
N LEU A 151 18.47 -0.57 27.86
CA LEU A 151 18.82 -1.64 26.91
C LEU A 151 20.32 -2.02 26.93
N GLY A 152 21.12 -1.39 27.79
CA GLY A 152 22.55 -1.67 27.94
C GLY A 152 23.44 -0.99 26.91
N GLN A 153 22.98 0.07 26.25
CA GLN A 153 23.82 0.88 25.35
C GLN A 153 24.75 1.80 26.14
N ASP A 154 25.85 2.18 25.49
CA ASP A 154 26.82 3.12 26.04
C ASP A 154 26.15 4.49 26.37
N PRO A 155 26.45 5.11 27.52
CA PRO A 155 25.86 6.39 27.90
C PRO A 155 26.12 7.53 26.92
N GLU A 156 27.28 7.55 26.26
CA GLU A 156 27.65 8.56 25.27
C GLU A 156 26.81 8.41 24.00
N ILE A 157 26.70 7.19 23.48
CA ILE A 157 25.84 6.87 22.33
C ILE A 157 24.37 7.18 22.65
N SER A 158 23.92 6.85 23.87
CA SER A 158 22.54 7.07 24.33
C SER A 158 22.19 8.55 24.47
N ALA A 159 23.15 9.40 24.86
CA ALA A 159 22.97 10.84 24.93
C ALA A 159 22.79 11.44 23.53
N VAL A 160 23.66 11.07 22.58
CA VAL A 160 23.57 11.52 21.18
C VAL A 160 22.28 11.03 20.53
N ALA A 161 21.92 9.76 20.74
CA ALA A 161 20.67 9.19 20.24
C ALA A 161 19.43 9.93 20.78
N GLY A 162 19.47 10.39 22.03
CA GLY A 162 18.43 11.25 22.59
C GLY A 162 18.28 12.58 21.84
N ILE A 163 19.39 13.20 21.44
CA ILE A 163 19.33 14.43 20.63
C ILE A 163 18.73 14.12 19.26
N ILE A 164 19.26 13.11 18.57
CA ILE A 164 18.78 12.69 17.23
C ILE A 164 17.29 12.34 17.27
N SER A 165 16.82 11.60 18.27
CA SER A 165 15.41 11.19 18.40
C SER A 165 14.43 12.35 18.39
N ARG A 166 14.80 13.51 18.98
CA ARG A 166 13.94 14.70 19.01
C ARG A 166 13.78 15.32 17.62
N TRP A 167 14.82 15.26 16.79
CA TRP A 167 14.73 15.68 15.38
C TRP A 167 13.83 14.77 14.54
N TYR A 168 13.61 13.53 14.99
CA TYR A 168 12.70 12.59 14.33
C TYR A 168 11.24 12.74 14.74
N ILE A 169 10.91 13.52 15.77
CA ILE A 169 9.51 13.72 16.19
C ILE A 169 8.67 14.34 15.06
N PRO A 170 9.08 15.44 14.40
CA PRO A 170 8.32 16.00 13.26
C PRO A 170 8.20 15.00 12.10
N ILE A 171 9.25 14.21 11.86
CA ILE A 171 9.28 13.19 10.81
C ILE A 171 8.23 12.11 11.11
N MET A 172 8.10 11.68 12.36
CA MET A 172 7.07 10.72 12.80
C MET A 172 5.66 11.25 12.54
N PHE A 173 5.38 12.51 12.88
CA PHE A 173 4.06 13.12 12.64
C PHE A 173 3.74 13.30 11.15
N SER A 174 4.75 13.42 10.28
CA SER A 174 4.55 13.48 8.83
C SER A 174 4.01 12.16 8.24
N TYR A 175 3.99 11.06 8.99
CA TYR A 175 3.43 9.78 8.54
C TYR A 175 1.94 9.57 8.90
N VAL A 176 1.31 10.54 9.57
CA VAL A 176 -0.14 10.56 9.87
C VAL A 176 -0.90 11.19 8.71
#